data_AF-A0A520RYW9-F1
#
_entry.id   AF-A0A520RYW9-F1
#
_cell.length_a   1.000
_cell.length_b   1.000
_cell.length_c   1.000
_cell.angle_alpha   90.00
_cell.angle_beta   90.00
_cell.angle_gamma   90.00
#
_symmetry.space_group_name_H-M   'P 1'
#
loop_
_entity.id
_entity.type
_entity.pdbx_description
1 polymer ?
#
loop_
_entity_poly.entity_id
_entity_poly.type
_entity_poly.pdbx_seq_one_letter_code
_entity_poly.pdbx_strand_id
1 'polypeptide(L)'
;IVRLKPHRQRAVTARSVAALQTVIRTAFNQRRKTLKNSLKAIMSSDSLAQVPVSLSERPENLSLADYVVISDILTQELNEKKS
;
A
#
# COMPACT_ATOMS: atom_id res chain seq x y z
N ILE A 1 -15.68 -19.41 -16.95
CA ILE A 1 -14.70 -20.25 -16.21
C ILE A 1 -13.40 -19.46 -16.13
N VAL A 2 -12.86 -19.18 -14.94
CA VAL A 2 -11.60 -18.42 -14.75
C VAL A 2 -10.46 -19.41 -14.46
N ARG A 3 -9.30 -19.21 -15.09
CA ARG A 3 -8.11 -20.06 -14.89
C ARG A 3 -6.99 -19.23 -14.26
N LEU A 4 -6.59 -19.60 -13.05
CA LEU A 4 -5.42 -19.02 -12.38
C LEU A 4 -4.18 -19.84 -12.72
N LYS A 5 -3.09 -19.19 -13.15
CA LYS A 5 -1.80 -19.82 -13.42
C LYS A 5 -0.75 -19.18 -12.49
N PRO A 6 0.00 -19.96 -11.70
CA PRO A 6 1.07 -19.42 -10.87
C PRO A 6 2.10 -18.70 -11.74
N HIS A 7 2.43 -17.46 -11.40
CA HIS A 7 3.53 -16.75 -12.04
C HIS A 7 4.85 -17.33 -11.53
N ARG A 8 5.72 -17.79 -12.45
CA ARG A 8 7.07 -18.32 -12.13
C ARG A 8 8.01 -17.25 -11.56
N GLN A 9 7.79 -15.99 -11.91
CA GLN A 9 8.52 -14.85 -11.36
C GLN A 9 7.50 -13.88 -10.75
N ARG A 10 7.68 -13.55 -9.47
CA ARG A 10 6.86 -12.54 -8.81
C ARG A 10 7.23 -11.18 -9.39
N ALA A 11 6.29 -10.54 -10.07
CA ALA A 11 6.50 -9.21 -10.65
C ALA A 11 6.79 -8.14 -9.59
N VAL A 12 6.34 -8.34 -8.35
CA VAL A 12 6.53 -7.39 -7.26
C VAL A 12 6.80 -8.15 -5.95
N THR A 13 7.79 -7.68 -5.19
CA THR A 13 8.15 -8.21 -3.87
C THR A 13 8.11 -7.07 -2.87
N ALA A 14 7.23 -7.14 -1.88
CA ALA A 14 7.19 -6.18 -0.77
C ALA A 14 8.19 -6.56 0.32
N ARG A 15 8.75 -5.56 1.00
CA ARG A 15 9.64 -5.77 2.15
C ARG A 15 8.92 -6.44 3.32
N SER A 16 7.65 -6.11 3.52
CA SER A 16 6.80 -6.73 4.54
C SER A 16 5.43 -7.07 3.99
N VAL A 17 5.12 -8.37 3.96
CA VAL A 17 3.81 -8.87 3.55
C VAL A 17 2.71 -8.40 4.51
N ALA A 18 3.00 -8.32 5.81
CA ALA A 18 2.05 -7.85 6.81
C ALA A 18 1.71 -6.37 6.65
N ALA A 19 2.70 -5.54 6.33
CA ALA A 19 2.47 -4.12 6.03
C ALA A 19 1.63 -3.97 4.76
N LEU A 20 1.97 -4.72 3.70
CA LEU A 20 1.20 -4.71 2.46
C LEU A 20 -0.26 -5.11 2.66
N GLN A 21 -0.51 -6.19 3.41
CA GLN A 21 -1.88 -6.61 3.77
C GLN A 21 -2.63 -5.53 4.54
N THR A 22 -1.95 -4.82 5.45
CA THR A 22 -2.54 -3.74 6.23
C THR A 22 -2.92 -2.55 5.35
N VAL A 23 -2.03 -2.13 4.45
CA VAL A 23 -2.29 -1.05 3.49
C VAL A 23 -3.47 -1.39 2.58
N ILE A 24 -3.45 -2.57 1.95
CA ILE A 24 -4.53 -3.01 1.06
C ILE A 24 -5.85 -3.04 1.82
N ARG A 25 -5.89 -3.69 2.99
CA ARG A 25 -7.12 -3.77 3.80
C ARG A 25 -7.65 -2.38 4.15
N THR A 26 -6.79 -1.47 4.56
CA THR A 26 -7.16 -0.11 4.97
C THR A 26 -7.70 0.70 3.79
N ALA A 27 -7.03 0.63 2.64
CA ALA A 27 -7.46 1.28 1.42
C ALA A 27 -8.84 0.76 0.97
N PHE A 28 -9.01 -0.56 0.84
CA PHE A 28 -10.26 -1.15 0.34
C PHE A 28 -11.43 -1.05 1.33
N ASN A 29 -11.18 -1.01 2.64
CA ASN A 29 -12.20 -0.70 3.64
C ASN A 29 -12.82 0.69 3.40
N GLN A 30 -12.06 1.61 2.81
CA GLN A 30 -12.50 2.96 2.48
C GLN A 30 -12.50 3.21 0.96
N ARG A 31 -12.83 2.21 0.13
CA ARG A 31 -12.75 2.27 -1.35
C ARG A 31 -13.39 3.49 -2.04
N ARG A 32 -14.36 4.16 -1.41
CA ARG A 32 -15.01 5.35 -1.99
C ARG A 32 -14.30 6.67 -1.66
N LYS A 33 -13.30 6.64 -0.77
CA LYS A 33 -12.48 7.80 -0.37
C LYS A 33 -11.16 7.79 -1.13
N THR A 34 -10.48 8.93 -1.11
CA THR A 34 -9.13 9.05 -1.66
C THR A 34 -8.13 8.29 -0.79
N LEU A 35 -7.08 7.74 -1.39
CA LEU A 35 -6.02 7.02 -0.68
C LEU A 35 -5.40 7.84 0.44
N LYS A 36 -5.21 9.15 0.23
CA LYS A 36 -4.74 10.06 1.29
C LYS A 36 -5.61 9.98 2.55
N ASN A 37 -6.92 9.90 2.42
CA ASN A 37 -7.82 9.83 3.57
C ASN A 37 -7.82 8.45 4.23
N SER A 38 -7.69 7.39 3.44
CA SER A 38 -7.63 6.02 3.97
C SER A 38 -6.31 5.74 4.69
N LEU A 39 -5.19 6.13 4.10
CA LEU A 39 -3.85 5.83 4.60
C LEU A 39 -3.45 6.67 5.81
N LYS A 40 -4.03 7.86 6.00
CA LYS A 40 -3.86 8.68 7.21
C LYS A 40 -4.19 7.94 8.51
N ALA A 41 -5.00 6.88 8.46
CA ALA A 41 -5.32 6.07 9.63
C ALA A 41 -4.16 5.19 10.11
N ILE A 42 -3.20 4.89 9.22
CA ILE A 42 -2.11 3.94 9.49
C ILE A 42 -0.71 4.52 9.25
N MET A 43 -0.61 5.68 8.60
CA MET A 43 0.64 6.31 8.18
C MET A 43 0.64 7.80 8.54
N SER A 44 1.80 8.33 8.93
CA SER A 44 1.97 9.76 9.22
C SER A 44 1.86 10.64 7.97
N SER A 45 1.60 11.93 8.17
CA SER A 45 1.57 12.91 7.07
C SER A 45 2.91 13.01 6.34
N ASP A 46 4.02 12.85 7.07
CA ASP A 46 5.38 12.92 6.53
C ASP A 46 5.66 11.73 5.62
N SER A 47 5.30 10.53 6.06
CA SER A 47 5.41 9.32 5.26
C SER A 47 4.51 9.36 4.01
N LEU A 48 3.31 9.95 4.12
CA LEU A 48 2.43 10.17 2.96
C LEU A 48 3.03 11.15 1.95
N ALA A 49 3.83 12.12 2.38
CA ALA A 49 4.52 13.04 1.48
C ALA A 49 5.66 12.36 0.68
N GLN A 50 6.22 11.26 1.21
CA GLN A 50 7.25 10.47 0.54
C GLN A 50 6.69 9.53 -0.52
N VAL A 51 5.38 9.31 -0.55
CA VAL A 51 4.74 8.40 -1.51
C VAL A 51 4.80 9.01 -2.91
N PRO A 52 5.48 8.38 -3.89
CA PRO A 52 5.62 8.94 -5.24
C PRO A 52 4.37 8.75 -6.12
N VAL A 53 3.25 8.30 -5.55
CA VAL A 53 2.01 7.98 -6.28
C VAL A 53 0.89 8.95 -5.97
N SER A 54 -0.10 9.01 -6.87
CA SER A 54 -1.24 9.92 -6.76
C SER A 54 -2.19 9.52 -5.61
N LEU A 55 -2.00 10.11 -4.43
CA LEU A 55 -2.84 9.85 -3.25
C LEU A 55 -4.25 10.47 -3.32
N SER A 56 -4.54 11.27 -4.36
CA SER A 56 -5.87 11.80 -4.65
C SER A 56 -6.78 10.79 -5.33
N GLU A 57 -6.23 9.67 -5.82
CA GLU A 57 -7.00 8.62 -6.47
C GLU A 57 -7.67 7.67 -5.48
N ARG A 58 -8.58 6.86 -6.01
CA ARG A 58 -9.24 5.80 -5.25
C ARG A 58 -8.40 4.52 -5.27
N PRO A 59 -8.56 3.64 -4.26
CA PRO A 59 -7.83 2.38 -4.15
C PRO A 59 -7.89 1.48 -5.39
N GLU A 60 -9.01 1.47 -6.10
CA GLU A 60 -9.20 0.66 -7.31
C GLU A 60 -8.40 1.13 -8.53
N ASN A 61 -7.90 2.38 -8.52
CA ASN A 61 -7.13 2.95 -9.63
C ASN A 61 -5.63 2.72 -9.49
N LEU A 62 -5.16 2.28 -8.31
CA LEU A 62 -3.74 2.02 -8.07
C LEU A 62 -3.32 0.63 -8.54
N SER A 63 -2.09 0.55 -9.05
CA SER A 63 -1.47 -0.71 -9.42
C SER A 63 -0.95 -1.45 -8.17
N LEU A 64 -0.72 -2.76 -8.32
CA LEU A 64 -0.10 -3.56 -7.25
C LEU A 64 1.30 -3.03 -6.87
N ALA A 65 2.06 -2.51 -7.83
CA ALA A 65 3.39 -1.95 -7.57
C ALA A 65 3.30 -0.72 -6.65
N ASP A 66 2.28 0.13 -6.84
CA ASP A 66 2.05 1.30 -6.01
C ASP A 66 1.76 0.92 -4.56
N TYR A 67 0.94 -0.12 -4.35
CA TYR A 67 0.67 -0.66 -3.03
C TYR A 67 1.93 -1.19 -2.34
N VAL A 68 2.84 -1.80 -3.11
CA VAL A 68 4.11 -2.28 -2.57
C VAL A 68 4.99 -1.11 -2.11
N VAL A 69 5.11 -0.05 -2.92
CA VAL A 69 5.85 1.16 -2.54
C VAL A 69 5.28 1.79 -1.25
N ILE A 70 3.96 1.93 -1.16
CA ILE A 70 3.30 2.46 0.05
C ILE A 70 3.59 1.56 1.27
N SER A 71 3.54 0.23 1.08
CA SER A 71 3.80 -0.72 2.16
C SER A 71 5.26 -0.71 2.64
N ASP A 72 6.20 -0.45 1.72
CA ASP A 72 7.62 -0.36 2.03
C ASP A 72 7.92 0.90 2.85
N ILE A 73 7.29 2.04 2.50
CA ILE A 73 7.37 3.28 3.28
C ILE A 73 6.76 3.09 4.68
N LEU A 74 5.58 2.45 4.77
CA LEU A 74 4.97 2.13 6.07
C LEU A 74 5.87 1.25 6.93
N THR A 75 6.53 0.26 6.31
CA THR A 75 7.47 -0.63 7.00
C THR A 75 8.65 0.16 7.54
N GLN A 76 9.15 1.14 6.78
CA GLN A 76 10.22 2.02 7.25
C GLN A 76 9.78 2.88 8.44
N GLU A 77 8.60 3.51 8.38
CA GLU A 77 8.03 4.28 9.50
C GLU A 77 7.88 3.42 10.77
N LEU A 78 7.41 2.17 10.61
CA LEU A 78 7.25 1.23 11.73
C LEU A 78 8.59 0.80 12.34
N ASN A 79 9.64 0.68 11.52
CA ASN A 79 10.98 0.35 12.00
C ASN A 79 11.60 1.53 12.76
N GLU A 80 11.41 2.76 12.28
CA GLU A 80 11.88 3.98 12.93
C GLU A 80 11.24 4.20 14.31
N LYS A 81 9.93 3.89 14.46
CA LYS A 81 9.22 3.99 15.76
C LYS A 81 9.61 2.93 16.78
N LYS A 82 10.28 1.86 16.35
CA LYS A 82 10.66 0.73 17.21
C LYS A 82 12.08 0.86 17.77
N SER A 83 12.87 1.81 17.25
CA SER A 83 14.20 2.17 17.73
C SER A 83 14.15 3.30 18.75
#